data_AF-A0AAV1J7M7-F1
#
_entry.id   AF-A0AAV1J7M7-F1
#
_cell.length_a   1.000
_cell.length_b   1.000
_cell.length_c   1.000
_cell.angle_alpha   90.00
_cell.angle_beta   90.00
_cell.angle_gamma   90.00
#
_symmetry.space_group_name_H-M   'P 1'
#
loop_
_entity.id
_entity.type
_entity.pdbx_description
1 polymer ?
#
loop_
_entity_poly.entity_id
_entity_poly.type
_entity_poly.pdbx_seq_one_letter_code
_entity_poly.pdbx_strand_id
1 'polypeptide(L)'
;MSFNTDISTKLENSRNSLRKIARNDNTEFSKESVLHDMEKFVKMVNTMDDTVLVPSRLMNLPQEGDDDPFSLFAMLNDLKTELLWAGAEPEEDRARPRVSDMSDTESDASSAAGDSGIEGEDERDSAARAAEDCRRHLRGLRRCLRHLTATAAHLTRSYQEEVGAPV
;
A
#
# COMPACT_ATOMS: atom_id res chain seq x y z
N MET A 1 -38.94 -2.12 9.92
CA MET A 1 -37.89 -2.89 10.62
C MET A 1 -37.03 -3.64 9.60
N SER A 2 -36.43 -2.93 8.63
CA SER A 2 -35.71 -3.59 7.50
C SER A 2 -34.24 -3.20 7.39
N PHE A 3 -33.82 -2.09 8.01
CA PHE A 3 -32.44 -1.60 7.95
C PHE A 3 -31.44 -2.45 8.75
N ASN A 4 -31.88 -3.18 9.77
CA ASN A 4 -31.01 -4.02 10.60
C ASN A 4 -30.64 -5.36 9.92
N THR A 5 -31.53 -5.88 9.06
CA THR A 5 -31.32 -7.16 8.37
C THR A 5 -30.27 -7.05 7.28
N ASP A 6 -30.26 -5.95 6.52
CA ASP A 6 -29.28 -5.72 5.44
C ASP A 6 -27.85 -5.48 5.95
N ILE A 7 -27.70 -4.84 7.12
CA ILE A 7 -26.40 -4.68 7.76
C ILE A 7 -25.92 -6.03 8.29
N SER A 8 -26.81 -6.83 8.89
CA SER A 8 -26.48 -8.16 9.41
C SER A 8 -26.01 -9.09 8.30
N THR A 9 -26.68 -9.12 7.14
CA THR A 9 -26.30 -9.97 6.01
C THR A 9 -24.98 -9.54 5.36
N LYS A 10 -24.74 -8.24 5.19
CA LYS A 10 -23.44 -7.70 4.73
C LYS A 10 -22.30 -8.06 5.69
N LEU A 11 -22.54 -7.95 6.99
CA LEU A 11 -21.57 -8.27 8.04
C LEU A 11 -21.29 -9.78 8.10
N GLU A 12 -22.30 -10.63 7.89
CA GLU A 12 -22.17 -12.09 7.87
C GLU A 12 -21.35 -12.57 6.66
N ASN A 13 -21.61 -11.99 5.47
CA ASN A 13 -20.81 -12.27 4.27
C ASN A 13 -19.35 -11.83 4.45
N SER A 14 -19.13 -10.66 5.05
CA SER A 14 -17.78 -10.15 5.35
C SER A 14 -17.04 -11.04 6.37
N ARG A 15 -17.74 -11.53 7.40
CA ARG A 15 -17.21 -12.49 8.39
C ARG A 15 -16.85 -13.84 7.78
N ASN A 16 -17.62 -14.31 6.79
CA ASN A 16 -17.29 -15.55 6.07
C ASN A 16 -16.01 -15.41 5.22
N SER A 17 -15.80 -14.27 4.55
CA SER A 17 -14.55 -13.99 3.82
C SER A 17 -13.34 -13.88 4.75
N LEU A 18 -13.48 -13.23 5.91
CA LEU A 18 -12.39 -13.12 6.90
C LEU A 18 -12.05 -14.46 7.57
N ARG A 19 -13.05 -15.31 7.85
CA ARG A 19 -12.83 -16.67 8.37
C ARG A 19 -12.09 -17.58 7.36
N LYS A 20 -12.26 -17.35 6.05
CA LYS A 20 -11.48 -18.02 5.02
C LYS A 20 -10.01 -17.59 5.02
N ILE A 21 -9.73 -16.30 5.23
CA ILE A 21 -8.36 -15.78 5.36
C ILE A 21 -7.64 -16.39 6.58
N ALA A 22 -8.32 -16.48 7.73
CA ALA A 22 -7.75 -17.06 8.96
C ALA A 22 -7.51 -18.58 8.90
N ARG A 23 -8.11 -19.29 7.93
CA ARG A 23 -8.03 -20.75 7.81
C ARG A 23 -7.05 -21.24 6.73
N ASN A 24 -6.37 -20.34 6.01
CA ASN A 24 -5.29 -20.65 5.06
C ASN A 24 -5.62 -21.65 3.92
N ASP A 25 -6.87 -22.07 3.74
CA ASP A 25 -7.26 -22.97 2.66
C ASP A 25 -7.57 -22.15 1.39
N ASN A 26 -6.62 -22.16 0.44
CA ASN A 26 -6.79 -21.72 -0.94
C ASN A 26 -7.44 -20.33 -1.11
N THR A 27 -6.82 -19.29 -0.54
CA THR A 27 -7.28 -17.90 -0.76
C THR A 27 -6.88 -17.43 -2.15
N GLU A 28 -7.64 -17.83 -3.18
CA GLU A 28 -7.74 -17.00 -4.37
C GLU A 28 -8.47 -15.72 -3.94
N PHE A 29 -7.73 -14.62 -3.84
CA PHE A 29 -8.32 -13.31 -3.69
C PHE A 29 -9.20 -13.02 -4.91
N SER A 30 -10.25 -12.22 -4.72
CA SER A 30 -11.07 -11.76 -5.85
C SER A 30 -10.16 -11.15 -6.92
N LYS A 31 -10.53 -11.32 -8.20
CA LYS A 31 -9.83 -10.66 -9.32
C LYS A 31 -9.90 -9.13 -9.24
N GLU A 32 -10.83 -8.60 -8.45
CA GLU A 32 -10.99 -7.18 -8.14
C GLU A 32 -10.25 -6.76 -6.85
N SER A 33 -9.50 -7.68 -6.23
CA SER A 33 -8.75 -7.40 -5.01
C SER A 33 -7.42 -6.75 -5.34
N VAL A 34 -7.03 -5.77 -4.51
CA VAL A 34 -5.69 -5.16 -4.55
C VAL A 34 -4.57 -6.21 -4.52
N LEU A 35 -4.77 -7.35 -3.84
CA LEU A 35 -3.77 -8.41 -3.77
C LEU A 35 -3.58 -9.12 -5.12
N HIS A 36 -4.64 -9.26 -5.92
CA HIS A 36 -4.56 -9.79 -7.28
C HIS A 36 -3.77 -8.84 -8.19
N ASP A 37 -4.04 -7.54 -8.12
CA ASP A 37 -3.33 -6.53 -8.91
C ASP A 37 -1.85 -6.44 -8.52
N MET A 38 -1.54 -6.51 -7.22
CA MET A 38 -0.17 -6.56 -6.71
C MET A 38 0.57 -7.82 -7.20
N GLU A 39 -0.07 -8.99 -7.17
CA GLU A 39 0.51 -10.23 -7.69
C GLU A 39 0.78 -10.14 -9.19
N LYS A 40 -0.17 -9.59 -9.95
CA LYS A 40 -0.02 -9.38 -11.39
C LYS A 40 1.12 -8.40 -11.70
N PHE A 41 1.21 -7.30 -10.97
CA PHE A 41 2.31 -6.33 -11.11
C PHE A 41 3.67 -7.01 -10.91
N VAL A 42 3.85 -7.74 -9.80
CA VAL A 42 5.11 -8.45 -9.52
C VAL A 42 5.46 -9.45 -10.62
N LYS A 43 4.48 -10.22 -11.13
CA LYS A 43 4.71 -11.15 -12.25
C LYS A 43 5.19 -10.45 -13.52
N MET A 44 4.60 -9.29 -13.85
CA MET A 44 4.99 -8.53 -15.03
C MET A 44 6.39 -7.92 -14.88
N VAL A 45 6.73 -7.35 -13.71
CA VAL A 45 8.07 -6.81 -13.43
C VAL A 45 9.12 -7.93 -13.39
N ASN A 46 8.81 -9.12 -12.85
CA ASN A 46 9.69 -10.30 -12.97
C ASN A 46 9.92 -10.69 -14.44
N THR A 47 8.87 -10.74 -15.25
CA THR A 47 8.99 -11.06 -16.68
C THR A 47 9.87 -10.03 -17.40
N MET A 48 9.73 -8.75 -17.02
CA MET A 48 10.59 -7.67 -17.51
C MET A 48 12.05 -7.91 -17.10
N ASP A 49 12.34 -8.23 -15.84
CA ASP A 49 13.71 -8.51 -15.35
C ASP A 49 14.35 -9.69 -16.07
N ASP A 50 13.60 -10.77 -16.28
CA ASP A 50 14.05 -11.96 -17.00
C ASP A 50 14.36 -11.64 -18.48
N THR A 51 13.69 -10.64 -19.04
CA THR A 51 13.89 -10.19 -20.43
C THR A 51 15.05 -9.20 -20.54
N VAL A 52 15.17 -8.27 -19.59
CA VAL A 52 16.20 -7.22 -19.56
C VAL A 52 17.44 -7.72 -18.81
N LEU A 53 18.18 -8.62 -19.46
CA LEU A 53 19.38 -9.24 -18.87
C LEU A 53 20.53 -8.25 -18.64
N VAL A 54 20.56 -7.13 -19.37
CA VAL A 54 21.58 -6.08 -19.23
C VAL A 54 20.88 -4.71 -19.21
N PRO A 55 20.45 -4.23 -18.04
CA PRO A 55 19.69 -2.98 -17.90
C PRO A 55 20.38 -1.76 -18.50
N SER A 56 21.71 -1.69 -18.46
CA SER A 56 22.46 -0.57 -19.04
C SER A 56 22.32 -0.43 -20.55
N ARG A 57 21.86 -1.47 -21.26
CA ARG A 57 21.54 -1.36 -22.69
C ARG A 57 20.32 -0.47 -22.93
N LEU A 58 19.44 -0.32 -21.95
CA LEU A 58 18.28 0.57 -22.05
C LEU A 58 18.67 2.04 -22.21
N MET A 59 19.78 2.46 -21.59
CA MET A 59 20.34 3.81 -21.76
C MET A 59 20.82 4.11 -23.20
N ASN A 60 20.96 3.08 -24.03
CA ASN A 60 21.48 3.19 -25.40
C ASN A 60 20.38 2.98 -26.45
N LEU A 61 19.13 2.76 -26.03
CA LEU A 61 18.01 2.65 -26.96
C LEU A 61 17.71 4.02 -27.58
N PRO A 62 17.42 4.09 -28.89
CA PRO A 62 16.90 5.31 -29.48
C PRO A 62 15.61 5.67 -28.74
N GLN A 63 15.59 6.87 -28.17
CA GLN A 63 14.50 7.33 -27.34
C GLN A 63 13.29 7.63 -28.22
N GLU A 64 12.33 6.72 -28.30
CA GLU A 64 11.01 6.99 -28.88
C GLU A 64 10.11 7.63 -27.81
N GLY A 65 10.51 8.80 -27.33
CA GLY A 65 9.81 9.54 -26.26
C GLY A 65 10.76 10.33 -25.37
N ASP A 66 10.22 10.97 -24.32
CA ASP A 66 11.03 11.74 -23.35
C ASP A 66 11.36 10.91 -22.09
N ASP A 67 10.75 9.74 -21.92
CA ASP A 67 11.05 8.85 -20.79
C ASP A 67 12.33 8.07 -21.05
N ASP A 68 13.28 8.11 -20.12
CA ASP A 68 14.45 7.24 -20.14
C ASP A 68 14.02 5.81 -19.77
N PRO A 69 14.12 4.82 -20.67
CA PRO A 69 13.66 3.46 -20.39
C PRO A 69 14.38 2.82 -19.21
N PHE A 70 15.62 3.23 -18.93
CA PHE A 70 16.37 2.75 -17.77
C PHE A 70 15.79 3.27 -16.45
N SER A 71 15.42 4.56 -16.39
CA SER A 71 14.76 5.15 -15.22
C SER A 71 13.43 4.47 -14.86
N LEU A 72 12.58 4.17 -15.86
CA LEU A 72 11.32 3.44 -15.67
C LEU A 72 11.57 2.02 -15.17
N PHE A 73 12.53 1.31 -15.77
CA PHE A 73 12.93 -0.03 -15.35
C PHE A 73 13.37 -0.05 -13.88
N ALA A 74 14.20 0.90 -13.47
CA ALA A 74 14.67 1.02 -12.10
C ALA A 74 13.52 1.34 -11.13
N MET A 75 12.67 2.30 -11.48
CA MET A 75 11.54 2.72 -10.66
C MET A 75 10.53 1.59 -10.40
N LEU A 76 10.20 0.80 -11.43
CA LEU A 76 9.31 -0.36 -11.31
C LEU A 76 9.92 -1.45 -10.42
N ASN A 77 11.22 -1.68 -10.53
CA ASN A 77 11.94 -2.63 -9.69
C ASN A 77 12.00 -2.18 -8.23
N ASP A 78 12.28 -0.90 -8.00
CA ASP A 78 12.27 -0.32 -6.65
C ASP A 78 10.87 -0.37 -6.02
N LEU A 79 9.81 -0.26 -6.83
CA LEU A 79 8.45 -0.41 -6.34
C LEU A 79 8.13 -1.87 -6.00
N LYS A 80 8.55 -2.81 -6.84
CA LYS A 80 8.44 -4.25 -6.60
C LYS A 80 9.17 -4.68 -5.33
N THR A 81 10.38 -4.19 -5.10
CA THR A 81 11.14 -4.51 -3.88
C THR A 81 10.47 -3.93 -2.63
N GLU A 82 9.98 -2.69 -2.67
CA GLU A 82 9.19 -2.10 -1.58
C GLU A 82 7.86 -2.85 -1.36
N LEU A 83 7.26 -3.40 -2.41
CA LEU A 83 6.02 -4.17 -2.29
C LEU A 83 6.26 -5.49 -1.54
N LEU A 84 7.29 -6.24 -1.94
CA LEU A 84 7.58 -7.59 -1.45
C LEU A 84 8.34 -7.62 -0.11
N TRP A 85 9.27 -6.67 0.11
CA TRP A 85 10.20 -6.68 1.26
C TRP A 85 10.06 -5.49 2.21
N ALA A 86 9.13 -4.56 2.01
CA ALA A 86 8.99 -3.46 2.97
C ALA A 86 8.47 -3.97 4.32
N GLY A 87 9.42 -4.05 5.25
CA GLY A 87 9.27 -4.72 6.54
C GLY A 87 10.55 -5.42 6.98
N ALA A 88 11.53 -5.64 6.10
CA ALA A 88 12.88 -6.03 6.48
C ALA A 88 13.68 -4.81 6.99
N GLU A 89 13.14 -4.11 7.99
CA GLU A 89 14.01 -3.33 8.87
C GLU A 89 14.84 -4.36 9.65
N PRO A 90 16.18 -4.30 9.63
CA PRO A 90 16.95 -5.05 10.61
C PRO A 90 16.45 -4.64 12.00
N GLU A 91 15.92 -5.60 12.74
CA GLU A 91 15.58 -5.47 14.16
C GLU A 91 16.87 -5.19 14.95
N GLU A 92 17.35 -3.95 14.89
CA GLU A 92 18.33 -3.40 15.82
C GLU A 92 17.58 -2.82 17.02
N ASP A 93 17.39 -3.70 18.00
CA ASP A 93 17.50 -3.44 19.44
C ASP A 93 16.96 -2.08 19.98
N ARG A 94 15.72 -2.14 20.47
CA ARG A 94 15.28 -1.64 21.79
C ARG A 94 15.86 -0.28 22.27
N ALA A 95 15.03 0.77 22.20
CA ALA A 95 14.56 1.58 23.36
C ALA A 95 14.28 3.05 22.99
N ARG A 96 13.01 3.47 23.10
CA ARG A 96 12.52 4.53 24.03
C ARG A 96 11.17 5.09 23.53
N PRO A 97 10.15 5.18 24.38
CA PRO A 97 8.94 5.95 24.08
C PRO A 97 9.27 7.43 24.27
N ARG A 98 9.01 8.26 23.25
CA ARG A 98 8.98 9.72 23.40
C ARG A 98 7.67 10.26 22.83
N VAL A 99 6.82 10.60 23.80
CA VAL A 99 5.83 11.68 23.87
C VAL A 99 5.38 12.32 22.55
N SER A 100 4.07 12.30 22.36
CA SER A 100 3.31 13.21 21.51
C SER A 100 3.73 14.66 21.73
N ASP A 101 4.08 15.35 20.64
CA ASP A 101 3.99 16.80 20.59
C ASP A 101 3.22 17.19 19.33
N MET A 102 2.17 17.97 19.55
CA MET A 102 1.29 18.51 18.53
C MET A 102 1.89 19.85 18.14
N SER A 103 2.12 20.10 16.86
CA SER A 103 2.44 21.45 16.40
C SER A 103 1.70 21.71 15.10
N ASP A 104 0.61 22.46 15.23
CA ASP A 104 -0.07 23.14 14.13
C ASP A 104 0.83 24.28 13.65
N THR A 105 1.12 24.29 12.35
CA THR A 105 1.74 25.44 11.69
C THR A 105 0.86 25.81 10.51
N GLU A 106 -0.01 26.77 10.78
CA GLU A 106 -0.73 27.55 9.76
C GLU A 106 0.33 28.29 8.94
N SER A 107 0.33 28.13 7.62
CA SER A 107 1.13 28.98 6.73
C SER A 107 0.29 29.34 5.52
N ASP A 108 -0.33 30.52 5.61
CA ASP A 108 -0.87 31.26 4.48
C ASP A 108 0.28 31.76 3.61
N ALA A 109 0.49 31.09 2.48
CA ALA A 109 1.30 31.61 1.39
C ALA A 109 0.38 31.91 0.20
N SER A 110 -0.15 33.12 0.18
CA SER A 110 -0.61 33.76 -1.06
C SER A 110 0.60 33.95 -1.97
N SER A 111 0.58 33.33 -3.15
CA SER A 111 1.44 33.73 -4.26
C SER A 111 0.66 33.61 -5.56
N ALA A 112 0.61 34.75 -6.23
CA ALA A 112 -0.20 35.05 -7.38
C ALA A 112 0.39 34.44 -8.67
N ALA A 113 -0.53 34.15 -9.60
CA ALA A 113 -0.36 34.15 -11.05
C ALA A 113 0.93 33.51 -11.60
N GLY A 114 0.86 32.19 -11.79
CA GLY A 114 1.64 31.49 -12.81
C GLY A 114 0.69 31.02 -13.90
N ASP A 115 0.78 31.66 -15.06
CA ASP A 115 0.26 31.21 -16.36
C ASP A 115 0.45 29.69 -16.51
N SER A 116 -0.65 28.95 -16.54
CA SER A 116 -0.63 27.53 -16.91
C SER A 116 -1.17 27.44 -18.33
N GLY A 117 -0.26 27.67 -19.27
CA GLY A 117 -0.36 27.12 -20.61
C GLY A 117 -0.69 25.63 -20.52
N ILE A 118 -1.87 25.28 -21.00
CA ILE A 118 -2.27 23.91 -21.27
C ILE A 118 -1.42 23.44 -22.45
N GLU A 119 -0.34 22.74 -22.16
CA GLU A 119 0.35 21.87 -23.10
C GLU A 119 0.20 20.43 -22.59
N GLY A 120 -0.37 19.56 -23.44
CA GLY A 120 -0.90 18.26 -23.04
C GLY A 120 0.21 17.23 -22.75
N GLU A 121 0.50 17.04 -21.47
CA GLU A 121 1.47 16.06 -20.95
C GLU A 121 0.84 15.14 -19.88
N ASP A 122 -0.35 14.59 -20.11
CA ASP A 122 -1.13 13.95 -19.03
C ASP A 122 -0.81 12.46 -18.73
N GLU A 123 0.04 11.79 -19.49
CA GLU A 123 0.25 10.33 -19.33
C GLU A 123 1.62 9.93 -18.74
N ARG A 124 2.61 10.83 -18.77
CA ARG A 124 4.01 10.50 -18.41
C ARG A 124 4.37 10.84 -16.98
N ASP A 125 4.02 12.04 -16.54
CA ASP A 125 3.96 12.39 -15.14
C ASP A 125 3.05 11.43 -14.34
N SER A 126 2.11 10.78 -15.03
CA SER A 126 1.19 9.82 -14.43
C SER A 126 1.90 8.59 -13.85
N ALA A 127 2.87 7.98 -14.52
CA ALA A 127 3.46 6.72 -14.06
C ALA A 127 4.35 6.88 -12.82
N ALA A 128 5.24 7.89 -12.83
CA ALA A 128 6.09 8.21 -11.69
C ALA A 128 5.26 8.66 -10.48
N ARG A 129 4.29 9.56 -10.69
CA ARG A 129 3.36 10.00 -9.64
C ARG A 129 2.52 8.84 -9.10
N ALA A 130 2.02 7.95 -9.96
CA ALA A 130 1.27 6.77 -9.55
C ALA A 130 2.12 5.80 -8.71
N ALA A 131 3.40 5.64 -9.03
CA ALA A 131 4.33 4.85 -8.22
C ALA A 131 4.54 5.47 -6.82
N GLU A 132 4.73 6.79 -6.74
CA GLU A 132 4.85 7.51 -5.46
C GLU A 132 3.57 7.40 -4.62
N ASP A 133 2.41 7.59 -5.23
CA ASP A 133 1.11 7.43 -4.59
C ASP A 133 0.92 6.01 -4.07
N CYS A 134 1.29 5.00 -4.87
CA CYS A 134 1.25 3.60 -4.47
C CYS A 134 2.09 3.36 -3.20
N ARG A 135 3.32 3.88 -3.15
CA ARG A 135 4.20 3.77 -1.96
C ARG A 135 3.55 4.42 -0.74
N ARG A 136 3.02 5.64 -0.89
CA ARG A 136 2.35 6.36 0.21
C ARG A 136 1.14 5.60 0.71
N HIS A 137 0.31 5.07 -0.19
CA HIS A 137 -0.89 4.30 0.15
C HIS A 137 -0.55 2.98 0.86
N LEU A 138 0.46 2.23 0.38
CA LEU A 138 0.87 0.97 1.03
C LEU A 138 1.39 1.21 2.44
N ARG A 139 2.19 2.26 2.66
CA ARG A 139 2.65 2.66 3.99
C ARG A 139 1.49 3.02 4.92
N GLY A 140 0.54 3.82 4.42
CA GLY A 140 -0.66 4.19 5.16
C GLY A 140 -1.50 2.96 5.54
N LEU A 141 -1.78 2.07 4.58
CA LEU A 141 -2.55 0.85 4.78
C LEU A 141 -1.89 -0.06 5.81
N ARG A 142 -0.57 -0.30 5.70
CA ARG A 142 0.19 -1.11 6.68
C ARG A 142 0.09 -0.53 8.09
N ARG A 143 0.21 0.79 8.24
CA ARG A 143 0.05 1.47 9.55
C ARG A 143 -1.36 1.28 10.11
N CYS A 144 -2.38 1.50 9.28
CA CYS A 144 -3.79 1.33 9.68
C CYS A 144 -4.08 -0.11 10.10
N LEU A 145 -3.64 -1.10 9.32
CA LEU A 145 -3.83 -2.51 9.64
C LEU A 145 -3.11 -2.88 10.94
N ARG A 146 -1.85 -2.47 11.14
CA ARG A 146 -1.13 -2.70 12.41
C ARG A 146 -1.86 -2.12 13.61
N HIS A 147 -2.38 -0.89 13.49
CA HIS A 147 -3.15 -0.26 14.56
C HIS A 147 -4.44 -1.02 14.87
N LEU A 148 -5.23 -1.35 13.83
CA LEU A 148 -6.49 -2.09 13.99
C LEU A 148 -6.26 -3.49 14.58
N THR A 149 -5.20 -4.19 14.16
CA THR A 149 -4.82 -5.49 14.74
C THR A 149 -4.48 -5.37 16.22
N ALA A 150 -3.72 -4.33 16.62
CA ALA A 150 -3.41 -4.08 18.02
C ALA A 150 -4.67 -3.77 18.84
N THR A 151 -5.57 -2.95 18.31
CA THR A 151 -6.86 -2.63 18.95
C THR A 151 -7.74 -3.89 19.09
N ALA A 152 -7.80 -4.74 18.08
CA ALA A 152 -8.53 -6.01 18.13
C ALA A 152 -7.96 -6.97 19.19
N ALA A 153 -6.62 -7.04 19.31
CA ALA A 153 -5.96 -7.83 20.34
C ALA A 153 -6.26 -7.29 21.75
N HIS A 154 -6.25 -5.96 21.93
CA HIS A 154 -6.63 -5.32 23.19
C HIS A 154 -8.08 -5.64 23.58
N LEU A 155 -9.02 -5.51 22.64
CA LEU A 155 -10.43 -5.84 22.86
C LEU A 155 -10.61 -7.30 23.28
N THR A 156 -9.89 -8.22 22.62
CA THR A 156 -9.92 -9.65 22.94
C THR A 156 -9.40 -9.91 24.35
N ARG A 157 -8.32 -9.24 24.77
CA ARG A 157 -7.79 -9.33 26.12
C ARG A 157 -8.76 -8.79 27.17
N SER A 158 -9.31 -7.60 26.94
CA SER A 158 -10.29 -6.97 27.85
C SER A 158 -11.49 -7.88 28.10
N TYR A 159 -11.99 -8.54 27.05
CA TYR A 159 -13.10 -9.49 27.19
C TYR A 159 -12.70 -10.75 27.99
N GLN A 160 -11.50 -11.29 27.76
CA GLN A 160 -11.01 -12.44 28.52
C GLN A 160 -10.84 -12.12 30.01
N GLU A 161 -10.40 -10.91 30.36
CA GLU A 161 -10.27 -10.45 31.74
C GLU A 161 -11.64 -10.28 32.42
N GLU A 162 -12.62 -9.70 31.73
CA GLU A 162 -13.97 -9.50 32.27
C GLU A 162 -14.75 -10.82 32.43
N VAL A 163 -14.62 -11.76 31.49
CA VAL A 163 -15.32 -13.06 31.55
C VAL A 163 -14.59 -14.08 32.42
N GLY A 164 -13.27 -13.94 32.59
CA GLY A 164 -12.44 -14.82 33.42
C GLY A 164 -12.36 -14.41 34.90
N ALA A 165 -12.91 -13.25 35.28
CA ALA A 165 -12.92 -12.82 36.68
C ALA A 165 -13.89 -13.66 37.52
N PRO A 166 -13.43 -14.32 38.61
CA PRO A 166 -14.33 -15.01 39.52
C PRO A 166 -15.22 -13.98 40.25
N VAL A 167 -16.53 -14.28 40.29
CA VAL A 167 -17.55 -13.51 41.01
C VAL A 167 -17.33 -13.56 42.51
#